data_AF-A0A0Q4I2Z5-F1
#
_entry.id   AF-A0A0Q4I2Z5-F1
#
_cell.length_a   1.000
_cell.length_b   1.000
_cell.length_c   1.000
_cell.angle_alpha   90.00
_cell.angle_beta   90.00
_cell.angle_gamma   90.00
#
_symmetry.space_group_name_H-M   'P 1'
#
loop_
_entity.id
_entity.type
_entity.pdbx_description
1 polymer ?
#
loop_
_entity_poly.entity_id
_entity_poly.type
_entity_poly.pdbx_seq_one_letter_code
_entity_poly.pdbx_strand_id
1 'polypeptide(L)'
;MTTKILPPADCTTMAEVRAGVDSLDRELVALLARRFGYMDAAARIKPDRGAVRDEARKAQVIANARAAAVAVGAPEAAIGELWEALVEASIAHELARFDATRG
;
A
#
# COMPACT_ATOMS: atom_id res chain seq x y z
N MET A 1 -30.23 3.28 6.37
CA MET A 1 -29.65 4.11 7.47
C MET A 1 -28.16 4.21 7.21
N THR A 2 -27.62 5.42 7.07
CA THR A 2 -26.17 5.61 6.91
C THR A 2 -25.54 5.43 8.29
N THR A 3 -24.78 4.36 8.50
CA THR A 3 -24.07 4.14 9.76
C THR A 3 -23.08 5.29 9.95
N LYS A 4 -23.27 6.10 10.98
CA LYS A 4 -22.35 7.17 11.34
C LYS A 4 -21.01 6.53 11.74
N ILE A 5 -19.95 6.84 11.02
CA ILE A 5 -18.59 6.45 11.40
C ILE A 5 -18.08 7.43 12.45
N LEU A 6 -17.76 6.92 13.63
CA LEU A 6 -17.28 7.72 14.76
C LEU A 6 -15.75 7.82 14.74
N PRO A 7 -15.16 8.93 15.24
CA PRO A 7 -13.75 8.96 15.60
C PRO A 7 -13.38 7.81 16.56
N PRO A 8 -12.16 7.25 16.50
CA PRO A 8 -11.78 6.11 17.35
C PRO A 8 -11.99 6.37 18.86
N ALA A 9 -11.73 7.59 19.33
CA ALA A 9 -11.89 7.98 20.73
C ALA A 9 -13.35 8.05 21.21
N ASP A 10 -14.30 8.15 20.28
CA ASP A 10 -15.73 8.27 20.58
C ASP A 10 -16.47 6.92 20.48
N CYS A 11 -15.81 5.87 19.98
CA CYS A 11 -16.38 4.53 19.90
C CYS A 11 -16.57 3.95 21.30
N THR A 12 -17.79 3.47 21.59
CA THR A 12 -18.14 2.85 22.88
C THR A 12 -18.50 1.37 22.73
N THR A 13 -18.71 0.91 21.50
CA THR A 13 -19.04 -0.48 21.19
C THR A 13 -18.13 -1.06 20.10
N MET A 14 -17.95 -2.38 20.11
CA MET A 14 -17.21 -3.06 19.04
C MET A 14 -17.87 -2.97 17.67
N ALA A 15 -19.19 -2.72 17.61
CA ALA A 15 -19.89 -2.50 16.34
C ALA A 15 -19.44 -1.18 15.68
N GLU A 16 -19.27 -0.12 16.47
CA GLU A 16 -18.76 1.18 16.00
C GLU A 16 -17.30 1.09 15.55
N VAL A 17 -16.46 0.40 16.33
CA VAL A 17 -15.06 0.15 15.97
C VAL A 17 -14.96 -0.57 14.63
N ARG A 18 -15.71 -1.67 14.45
CA ARG A 18 -15.71 -2.44 13.19
C ARG A 18 -16.20 -1.60 12.02
N ALA A 19 -17.27 -0.81 12.19
CA ALA A 19 -17.74 0.08 11.13
C ALA A 19 -16.65 1.09 10.70
N GLY A 20 -15.89 1.63 11.66
CA GLY A 20 -14.76 2.52 11.39
C GLY A 20 -13.63 1.82 10.63
N VAL A 21 -13.21 0.63 11.09
CA VAL A 21 -12.19 -0.19 10.41
C VAL A 21 -12.62 -0.55 9.00
N ASP A 22 -13.82 -1.09 8.81
CA ASP A 22 -14.34 -1.47 7.50
C ASP A 22 -14.39 -0.26 6.54
N SER A 23 -14.69 0.94 7.06
CA SER A 23 -14.67 2.17 6.26
C SER A 23 -13.26 2.55 5.84
N LEU A 24 -12.33 2.55 6.80
CA LEU A 24 -10.93 2.88 6.52
C LEU A 24 -10.29 1.87 5.57
N ASP A 25 -10.60 0.59 5.70
CA ASP A 25 -10.08 -0.45 4.82
C ASP A 25 -10.52 -0.24 3.37
N ARG A 26 -11.77 0.20 3.13
CA ARG A 26 -12.22 0.57 1.78
C ARG A 26 -11.42 1.74 1.21
N GLU A 27 -11.11 2.74 2.03
CA GLU A 27 -10.29 3.88 1.63
C GLU A 27 -8.84 3.46 1.34
N LEU A 28 -8.25 2.61 2.20
CA LEU A 28 -6.92 2.05 2.02
C LEU A 28 -6.84 1.23 0.72
N VAL A 29 -7.82 0.37 0.44
CA VAL A 29 -7.87 -0.40 -0.82
C VAL A 29 -7.92 0.53 -2.04
N ALA A 30 -8.71 1.61 -2.00
CA ALA A 30 -8.76 2.57 -3.09
C ALA A 30 -7.41 3.30 -3.31
N LEU A 31 -6.73 3.66 -2.22
CA LEU A 31 -5.38 4.25 -2.27
C LEU A 31 -4.35 3.27 -2.82
N LEU A 32 -4.42 1.99 -2.40
CA LEU A 32 -3.55 0.94 -2.91
C LEU A 32 -3.78 0.68 -4.41
N ALA A 33 -5.03 0.67 -4.87
CA ALA A 33 -5.35 0.56 -6.30
C ALA A 33 -4.71 1.69 -7.11
N ARG A 34 -4.79 2.94 -6.62
CA ARG A 34 -4.08 4.08 -7.24
C ARG A 34 -2.56 3.87 -7.22
N ARG A 35 -2.00 3.32 -6.14
CA ARG A 35 -0.57 2.98 -6.04
C ARG A 35 -0.16 1.95 -7.09
N PHE A 36 -0.97 0.92 -7.33
CA PHE A 36 -0.74 -0.06 -8.40
C PHE A 36 -0.86 0.55 -9.80
N GLY A 37 -1.72 1.55 -10.01
CA GLY A 37 -1.76 2.32 -11.25
C GLY A 37 -0.42 2.98 -11.61
N TYR A 38 0.40 3.35 -10.62
CA TYR A 38 1.78 3.81 -10.88
C TYR A 38 2.71 2.68 -11.30
N MET A 39 2.47 1.44 -10.87
CA MET A 39 3.22 0.27 -11.36
C MET A 39 2.86 -0.02 -12.81
N ASP A 40 1.59 0.15 -13.21
CA ASP A 40 1.22 0.08 -14.63
C ASP A 40 1.95 1.14 -15.47
N ALA A 41 2.15 2.35 -14.91
CA ALA A 41 2.94 3.39 -15.57
C ALA A 41 4.42 3.01 -15.65
N ALA A 42 5.00 2.50 -14.56
CA ALA A 42 6.38 2.05 -14.51
C ALA A 42 6.65 0.92 -15.52
N ALA A 43 5.75 -0.06 -15.62
CA ALA A 43 5.82 -1.14 -16.61
C ALA A 43 5.85 -0.62 -18.06
N ARG A 44 5.10 0.44 -18.39
CA ARG A 44 5.15 1.07 -19.72
C ARG A 44 6.47 1.78 -20.00
N ILE A 45 7.03 2.43 -18.97
CA ILE A 45 8.20 3.31 -19.07
C ILE A 45 9.52 2.53 -19.06
N LYS A 46 9.62 1.46 -18.27
CA LYS A 46 10.87 0.73 -18.09
C LYS A 46 11.36 0.12 -19.41
N PRO A 47 12.68 0.20 -19.68
CA PRO A 47 13.25 -0.23 -20.96
C PRO A 47 13.31 -1.75 -21.08
N ASP A 48 13.56 -2.46 -19.97
CA ASP A 48 13.72 -3.91 -19.93
C ASP A 48 13.12 -4.52 -18.66
N ARG A 49 12.96 -5.84 -18.68
CA ARG A 49 12.34 -6.62 -17.60
C ARG A 49 13.21 -6.65 -16.34
N GLY A 50 14.54 -6.60 -16.48
CA GLY A 50 15.49 -6.60 -15.37
C GLY A 50 15.40 -5.32 -14.52
N ALA A 51 15.07 -4.20 -15.15
CA ALA A 51 14.81 -2.93 -14.46
C ALA A 51 13.56 -2.95 -13.56
N VAL A 52 12.70 -3.96 -13.66
CA VAL A 52 11.46 -4.02 -12.85
C VAL A 52 11.79 -4.18 -11.37
N ARG A 53 12.73 -5.06 -11.03
CA ARG A 53 13.16 -5.31 -9.65
C ARG A 53 14.43 -4.53 -9.34
N ASP A 54 14.29 -3.50 -8.52
CA ASP A 54 15.39 -2.69 -8.00
C ASP A 54 15.42 -2.80 -6.46
N GLU A 55 16.40 -3.53 -5.94
CA GLU A 55 16.57 -3.78 -4.50
C GLU A 55 16.88 -2.50 -3.72
N ALA A 56 17.67 -1.58 -4.30
CA ALA A 56 17.97 -0.31 -3.65
C ALA A 56 16.72 0.55 -3.53
N ARG A 57 15.90 0.60 -4.60
CA ARG A 57 14.62 1.30 -4.58
C ARG A 57 13.65 0.66 -3.59
N LYS A 58 13.55 -0.66 -3.54
CA LYS A 58 12.73 -1.40 -2.56
C LYS A 58 13.11 -1.01 -1.13
N ALA A 59 14.39 -1.13 -0.77
CA ALA A 59 14.89 -0.78 0.56
C ALA A 59 14.54 0.66 0.94
N GLN A 60 14.70 1.60 0.00
CA GLN A 60 14.34 3.00 0.22
C GLN A 60 12.83 3.21 0.48
N VAL A 61 11.95 2.52 -0.25
CA VAL A 61 10.50 2.62 -0.07
C VAL A 61 10.08 2.15 1.33
N ILE A 62 10.67 1.06 1.81
CA ILE A 62 10.38 0.50 3.14
C ILE A 62 10.94 1.40 4.24
N ALA A 63 12.16 1.91 4.09
CA ALA A 63 12.75 2.87 5.04
C ALA A 63 11.90 4.14 5.18
N ASN A 64 11.38 4.66 4.06
CA ASN A 64 10.49 5.83 4.08
C ASN A 64 9.19 5.54 4.83
N ALA A 65 8.60 4.35 4.65
CA ALA A 65 7.38 3.95 5.35
C ALA A 65 7.59 3.81 6.86
N ARG A 66 8.72 3.23 7.27
CA ARG A 66 9.12 3.15 8.68
C ARG A 66 9.28 4.54 9.30
N ALA A 67 10.00 5.43 8.62
CA ALA A 67 10.16 6.81 9.09
C ALA A 67 8.81 7.55 9.20
N ALA A 68 7.91 7.36 8.23
CA ALA A 68 6.57 7.93 8.27
C ALA A 68 5.73 7.35 9.43
N ALA A 69 5.85 6.05 9.72
CA ALA A 69 5.17 5.42 10.85
C ALA A 69 5.60 6.05 12.19
N VAL A 70 6.90 6.21 12.40
CA VAL A 70 7.46 6.85 13.61
C VAL A 70 6.92 8.28 13.76
N ALA A 71 6.89 9.05 12.67
CA ALA A 71 6.45 10.44 12.70
C ALA A 71 4.98 10.62 13.12
N VAL A 72 4.12 9.62 12.88
CA VAL A 72 2.69 9.67 13.24
C VAL A 72 2.35 8.81 14.46
N GLY A 73 3.35 8.22 15.12
CA GLY A 73 3.14 7.35 16.29
C GLY A 73 2.56 5.96 15.97
N ALA A 74 2.68 5.51 14.72
CA ALA A 74 2.28 4.15 14.33
C ALA A 74 3.41 3.13 14.63
N PRO A 75 3.09 1.84 14.85
CA PRO A 75 4.10 0.82 15.14
C PRO A 75 5.06 0.60 13.95
N GLU A 76 6.31 1.07 14.08
CA GLU A 76 7.29 1.05 13.00
C GLU A 76 7.53 -0.35 12.42
N ALA A 77 7.69 -1.36 13.28
CA ALA A 77 7.95 -2.74 12.86
C ALA A 77 6.81 -3.30 12.00
N ALA A 78 5.56 -3.12 12.45
CA ALA A 78 4.38 -3.60 11.73
C ALA A 78 4.20 -2.90 10.38
N ILE A 79 4.40 -1.58 10.32
CA ILE A 79 4.36 -0.84 9.04
C ILE A 79 5.48 -1.32 8.10
N GLY A 80 6.67 -1.57 8.62
CA GLY A 80 7.79 -2.12 7.85
C GLY A 80 7.45 -3.46 7.20
N GLU A 81 6.86 -4.40 7.95
CA GLU A 81 6.43 -5.71 7.45
C GLU A 81 5.33 -5.61 6.40
N LEU A 82 4.33 -4.75 6.63
CA LEU A 82 3.28 -4.50 5.64
C LEU A 82 3.84 -3.90 4.35
N TRP A 83 4.82 -3.00 4.44
CA TRP A 83 5.45 -2.39 3.28
C TRP A 83 6.34 -3.36 2.51
N GLU A 84 7.02 -4.27 3.18
CA GLU A 84 7.77 -5.37 2.54
C GLU A 84 6.84 -6.18 1.63
N ALA A 85 5.73 -6.67 2.18
CA ALA A 85 4.74 -7.44 1.42
C ALA A 85 4.12 -6.62 0.28
N LEU A 86 3.78 -5.35 0.53
CA LEU A 86 3.22 -4.46 -0.48
C LEU A 86 4.20 -4.22 -1.63
N VAL A 87 5.48 -4.00 -1.35
CA VAL A 87 6.48 -3.76 -2.41
C VAL A 87 6.73 -5.02 -3.23
N GLU A 88 6.81 -6.20 -2.61
CA GLU A 88 6.92 -7.46 -3.36
C GLU A 88 5.69 -7.71 -4.26
N ALA A 89 4.48 -7.47 -3.75
CA ALA A 89 3.26 -7.53 -4.56
C ALA A 89 3.28 -6.51 -5.72
N SER A 90 3.90 -5.34 -5.51
CA SER A 90 4.03 -4.31 -6.55
C SER A 90 4.98 -4.73 -7.65
N ILE A 91 6.12 -5.33 -7.30
CA ILE A 91 7.09 -5.86 -8.26
C ILE A 91 6.43 -6.97 -9.08
N ALA A 92 5.69 -7.89 -8.43
CA ALA A 92 4.99 -8.96 -9.12
C ALA A 92 3.91 -8.43 -10.09
N HIS A 93 3.10 -7.46 -9.66
CA HIS A 93 2.11 -6.80 -10.52
C HIS A 93 2.80 -6.10 -11.69
N GLU A 94 3.86 -5.33 -11.42
CA GLU A 94 4.61 -4.62 -12.45
C GLU A 94 5.21 -5.58 -13.50
N LEU A 95 5.79 -6.70 -13.06
CA LEU A 95 6.32 -7.74 -13.96
C LEU A 95 5.23 -8.28 -14.89
N ALA A 96 4.07 -8.65 -14.35
CA ALA A 96 2.96 -9.16 -15.14
C ALA A 96 2.47 -8.12 -16.17
N ARG A 97 2.43 -6.84 -15.78
CA ARG A 97 2.03 -5.74 -16.66
C ARG A 97 3.08 -5.45 -17.72
N PHE A 98 4.36 -5.47 -17.35
CA PHE A 98 5.48 -5.31 -18.28
C PHE A 98 5.42 -6.38 -19.37
N ASP A 99 5.33 -7.65 -18.96
CA ASP A 99 5.27 -8.80 -19.87
C ASP A 99 4.07 -8.67 -20.82
N ALA A 100 2.91 -8.25 -20.32
CA ALA A 100 1.71 -7.99 -21.13
C ALA A 100 1.83 -6.80 -22.12
N THR A 101 2.81 -5.90 -21.95
CA THR A 101 3.09 -4.82 -22.91
C THR A 101 4.17 -5.18 -23.95
N ARG A 102 4.77 -6.37 -23.85
CA ARG A 102 5.86 -6.83 -24.72
C ARG A 102 5.51 -8.10 -25.52
N GLY A 103 4.47 -8.84 -25.11
CA GLY A 103 3.81 -9.86 -25.93
C GLY A 103 2.86 -9.26 -26.94
#